data_AF-A0A257RD33-F1
#
_entry.id   AF-A0A257RD33-F1
#
_cell.length_a   1.000
_cell.length_b   1.000
_cell.length_c   1.000
_cell.angle_alpha   90.00
_cell.angle_beta   90.00
_cell.angle_gamma   90.00
#
_symmetry.space_group_name_H-M   'P 1'
#
loop_
_entity.id
_entity.type
_entity.pdbx_description
1 polymer ?
#
loop_
_entity_poly.entity_id
_entity_poly.type
_entity_poly.pdbx_seq_one_letter_code
_entity_poly.pdbx_strand_id
1 'polypeptide(L)'
;MAVPPVTEMFQPITSPAPDWSAAQNWSAGLVPDQAVAAIITGGVAMIDPLVVLSAQITLQGGAACNVTLSGNQSGFSIGADAALLISDQTGPVAASLFAAGGILNQGRIDLAGAAASLRIVVQDGPAIAGFYGFTAPSFGNSGSITITDHAALTIAGTALQNTGSINISAADMAVIGGALAGTASRAGHIMIDQGGTLSLADQVAGQTISFGPGGGTLTLADLPDFAATNIVTGLGSQDVILLEGEQNLSLTTNGPVITLRNASSRIVGQFNFATPPDPATHFVLTQQQNGTILTLAPNPPC
;
A
#
# COMPACT_ATOMS: atom_id res chain seq x y z
N MET A 1 -30.21 -23.42 9.78
CA MET A 1 -29.81 -22.15 10.42
C MET A 1 -28.30 -22.12 10.43
N ALA A 2 -27.65 -21.17 9.78
CA ALA A 2 -26.21 -21.04 9.88
C ALA A 2 -25.88 -20.63 11.32
N VAL A 3 -25.00 -21.39 11.98
CA VAL A 3 -24.45 -21.00 13.28
C VAL A 3 -23.70 -19.70 13.03
N PRO A 4 -23.98 -18.59 13.76
CA PRO A 4 -23.21 -17.37 13.60
C PRO A 4 -21.73 -17.67 13.85
N PRO A 5 -20.81 -17.07 13.09
CA PRO A 5 -19.39 -17.32 13.26
C PRO A 5 -18.98 -17.01 14.71
N VAL A 6 -18.23 -17.93 15.31
CA VAL A 6 -17.63 -17.70 16.63
C VAL A 6 -16.66 -16.53 16.47
N THR A 7 -16.80 -15.54 17.34
CA THR A 7 -15.90 -14.38 17.39
C THR A 7 -14.99 -14.53 18.60
N GLU A 8 -13.68 -14.57 18.36
CA GLU A 8 -12.66 -14.63 19.41
C GLU A 8 -12.05 -13.26 19.66
N MET A 9 -11.74 -12.98 20.93
CA MET A 9 -11.05 -11.76 21.32
C MET A 9 -9.62 -12.06 21.77
N PHE A 10 -8.68 -11.24 21.31
CA PHE A 10 -7.32 -11.23 21.83
C PHE A 10 -7.27 -10.41 23.13
N GLN A 11 -7.02 -11.06 24.26
CA GLN A 11 -7.06 -10.46 25.60
C GLN A 11 -5.77 -10.77 26.38
N PRO A 12 -4.66 -10.05 26.15
CA PRO A 12 -3.43 -10.25 26.91
C PRO A 12 -3.65 -9.76 28.35
N ILE A 13 -3.59 -10.68 29.32
CA ILE A 13 -4.06 -10.39 30.69
C ILE A 13 -3.22 -9.34 31.44
N THR A 14 -1.95 -9.10 31.08
CA THR A 14 -1.08 -8.04 31.66
C THR A 14 0.17 -7.75 30.82
N SER A 15 0.66 -8.74 30.07
CA SER A 15 1.64 -8.63 28.98
C SER A 15 1.27 -9.70 27.96
N PRO A 16 1.32 -9.42 26.64
CA PRO A 16 1.19 -10.47 25.64
C PRO A 16 2.18 -11.58 25.94
N ALA A 17 1.72 -12.83 25.90
CA ALA A 17 2.67 -13.93 25.84
C ALA A 17 3.52 -13.75 24.58
N PRO A 18 4.83 -14.04 24.60
CA PRO A 18 5.67 -13.99 23.39
C PRO A 18 5.33 -15.11 22.38
N ASP A 19 4.20 -15.80 22.58
CA ASP A 19 3.75 -16.97 21.83
C ASP A 19 2.31 -16.71 21.36
N TRP A 20 2.09 -16.66 20.04
CA TRP A 20 0.79 -16.43 19.41
C TRP A 20 -0.23 -17.50 19.81
N SER A 21 0.23 -18.73 20.00
CA SER A 21 -0.57 -19.90 20.32
C SER A 21 -0.91 -20.05 21.79
N ALA A 22 -0.35 -19.20 22.67
CA ALA A 22 -0.62 -19.27 24.09
C ALA A 22 -2.12 -19.10 24.38
N ALA A 23 -2.74 -20.10 25.01
CA ALA A 23 -4.18 -20.12 25.30
C ALA A 23 -4.67 -18.86 26.03
N GLN A 24 -3.83 -18.30 26.91
CA GLN A 24 -4.14 -17.06 27.64
C GLN A 24 -4.27 -15.80 26.79
N ASN A 25 -3.86 -15.83 25.52
CA ASN A 25 -4.04 -14.72 24.59
C ASN A 25 -5.47 -14.67 24.02
N TRP A 26 -6.21 -15.79 24.03
CA TRP A 26 -7.47 -15.96 23.30
C TRP A 26 -8.61 -16.29 24.24
N SER A 27 -9.78 -15.67 24.05
CA SER A 27 -10.94 -15.87 24.93
C SER A 27 -11.39 -17.33 25.08
N ALA A 28 -11.36 -18.14 24.01
CA ALA A 28 -11.65 -19.58 24.05
C ALA A 28 -10.42 -20.47 24.25
N GLY A 29 -9.24 -19.88 24.47
CA GLY A 29 -8.01 -20.64 24.69
C GLY A 29 -7.36 -21.23 23.44
N LEU A 30 -7.85 -20.89 22.24
CA LEU A 30 -7.38 -21.41 20.96
C LEU A 30 -7.16 -20.29 19.94
N VAL A 31 -6.14 -20.46 19.10
CA VAL A 31 -5.89 -19.56 17.97
C VAL A 31 -7.05 -19.66 16.98
N PRO A 32 -7.60 -18.52 16.51
CA PRO A 32 -8.63 -18.50 15.48
C PRO A 32 -8.15 -19.17 14.19
N ASP A 33 -8.94 -20.12 13.70
CA ASP A 33 -8.78 -20.72 12.37
C ASP A 33 -9.58 -19.94 11.32
N GLN A 34 -9.60 -20.45 10.09
CA GLN A 34 -10.28 -19.83 8.95
C GLN A 34 -11.79 -19.61 9.15
N ALA A 35 -12.43 -20.38 10.03
CA ALA A 35 -13.87 -20.29 10.30
C ALA A 35 -14.22 -19.32 11.44
N VAL A 36 -13.20 -18.77 12.12
CA VAL A 36 -13.35 -17.95 13.32
C VAL A 36 -12.92 -16.52 13.02
N ALA A 37 -13.78 -15.54 13.32
CA ALA A 37 -13.39 -14.14 13.27
C ALA A 37 -12.65 -13.77 14.56
N ALA A 38 -11.56 -13.04 14.44
CA ALA A 38 -10.77 -12.57 15.56
C ALA A 38 -10.86 -11.05 15.69
N ILE A 39 -10.91 -10.54 16.92
CA ILE A 39 -10.82 -9.11 17.23
C ILE A 39 -9.62 -8.88 18.14
N ILE A 40 -8.74 -7.97 17.73
CA ILE A 40 -7.60 -7.52 18.53
C ILE A 40 -7.85 -6.08 18.93
N THR A 41 -8.03 -5.83 20.23
CA THR A 41 -8.34 -4.50 20.77
C THR A 41 -7.19 -3.97 21.60
N GLY A 42 -6.53 -2.92 21.11
CA GLY A 42 -5.39 -2.28 21.78
C GLY A 42 -4.15 -3.17 21.99
N GLY A 43 -2.99 -2.54 22.20
CA GLY A 43 -1.77 -3.24 22.62
C GLY A 43 -1.00 -3.89 21.48
N VAL A 44 -0.15 -4.86 21.82
CA VAL A 44 0.73 -5.57 20.87
C VAL A 44 0.38 -7.05 20.87
N ALA A 45 -0.02 -7.61 19.74
CA ALA A 45 -0.13 -9.05 19.57
C ALA A 45 1.13 -9.58 18.86
N MET A 46 1.80 -10.52 19.50
CA MET A 46 3.04 -11.13 18.99
C MET A 46 2.68 -12.39 18.18
N ILE A 47 3.06 -12.40 16.92
CA ILE A 47 2.88 -13.51 15.98
C ILE A 47 4.18 -14.32 15.97
N ASP A 48 4.08 -15.63 16.19
CA ASP A 48 5.25 -16.49 16.18
C ASP A 48 5.94 -16.52 14.82
N PRO A 49 7.27 -16.75 14.80
CA PRO A 49 7.99 -16.96 13.56
C PRO A 49 7.30 -18.01 12.68
N LEU A 50 7.18 -17.70 11.37
CA LEU A 50 6.59 -18.59 10.35
C LEU A 50 5.08 -18.83 10.45
N VAL A 51 4.37 -18.14 11.36
CA VAL A 51 2.90 -18.24 11.39
C VAL A 51 2.29 -17.61 10.15
N VAL A 52 1.32 -18.33 9.60
CA VAL A 52 0.39 -17.84 8.58
C VAL A 52 -0.93 -17.54 9.27
N LEU A 53 -1.30 -16.26 9.33
CA LEU A 53 -2.63 -15.84 9.76
C LEU A 53 -3.63 -16.36 8.75
N SER A 54 -4.58 -17.18 9.20
CA SER A 54 -5.56 -17.84 8.33
C SER A 54 -7.00 -17.35 8.56
N ALA A 55 -7.21 -16.60 9.65
CA ALA A 55 -8.49 -16.07 10.06
C ALA A 55 -8.78 -14.67 9.48
N GLN A 56 -10.04 -14.25 9.57
CA GLN A 56 -10.39 -12.83 9.50
C GLN A 56 -10.04 -12.16 10.84
N ILE A 57 -9.14 -11.18 10.83
CA ILE A 57 -8.70 -10.44 12.01
C ILE A 57 -9.14 -8.99 11.87
N THR A 58 -9.88 -8.49 12.85
CA THR A 58 -10.24 -7.07 12.96
C THR A 58 -9.34 -6.40 13.99
N LEU A 59 -8.65 -5.34 13.59
CA LEU A 59 -7.88 -4.49 14.50
C LEU A 59 -8.77 -3.34 14.95
N GLN A 60 -9.04 -3.27 16.25
CA GLN A 60 -9.90 -2.23 16.84
C GLN A 60 -9.09 -1.34 17.76
N GLY A 61 -9.09 -0.05 17.46
CA GLY A 61 -8.52 0.97 18.33
C GLY A 61 -9.40 1.21 19.55
N GLY A 62 -8.76 1.56 20.67
CA GLY A 62 -9.40 2.37 21.71
C GLY A 62 -8.93 3.81 21.55
N ALA A 63 -9.69 4.79 22.07
CA ALA A 63 -9.45 6.23 21.90
C ALA A 63 -8.03 6.76 22.28
N ALA A 64 -7.14 5.91 22.81
CA ALA A 64 -5.77 6.25 23.18
C ALA A 64 -4.73 5.14 22.92
N CYS A 65 -5.07 4.05 22.23
CA CYS A 65 -4.17 2.89 22.10
C CYS A 65 -3.99 2.46 20.65
N ASN A 66 -2.74 2.42 20.21
CA ASN A 66 -2.36 1.76 18.97
C ASN A 66 -2.55 0.25 19.09
N VAL A 67 -2.94 -0.40 17.99
CA VAL A 67 -2.99 -1.86 17.86
C VAL A 67 -1.84 -2.32 17.00
N THR A 68 -0.97 -3.16 17.52
CA THR A 68 0.20 -3.65 16.79
C THR A 68 0.13 -5.14 16.60
N LEU A 69 0.28 -5.61 15.36
CA LEU A 69 0.64 -6.99 15.04
C LEU A 69 2.16 -7.04 14.80
N SER A 70 2.88 -7.83 15.60
CA SER A 70 4.34 -7.89 15.57
C SER A 70 4.82 -9.32 15.36
N GLY A 71 5.65 -9.59 14.35
CA GLY A 71 6.18 -10.93 14.03
C GLY A 71 7.21 -11.52 15.00
N ASN A 72 7.21 -11.11 16.28
CA ASN A 72 8.14 -11.57 17.31
C ASN A 72 9.61 -11.65 16.85
N GLN A 73 10.14 -10.54 16.33
CA GLN A 73 11.52 -10.46 15.78
C GLN A 73 11.76 -11.35 14.55
N SER A 74 10.69 -11.75 13.89
CA SER A 74 10.66 -12.51 12.65
C SER A 74 9.56 -11.95 11.74
N GLY A 75 9.30 -12.66 10.67
CA GLY A 75 8.31 -12.35 9.65
C GLY A 75 7.09 -13.25 9.77
N PHE A 76 5.97 -12.75 9.26
CA PHE A 76 4.69 -13.45 9.26
C PHE A 76 3.93 -13.23 7.96
N SER A 77 2.98 -14.12 7.67
CA SER A 77 2.15 -14.05 6.47
C SER A 77 0.68 -13.87 6.82
N ILE A 78 -0.04 -13.10 6.01
CA ILE A 78 -1.50 -13.14 5.91
C ILE A 78 -1.82 -14.12 4.77
N GLY A 79 -2.48 -15.23 5.10
CA GLY A 79 -2.81 -16.30 4.17
C GLY A 79 -3.83 -15.88 3.11
N ALA A 80 -3.93 -16.63 2.02
CA ALA A 80 -4.77 -16.28 0.86
C ALA A 80 -6.26 -16.11 1.19
N ASP A 81 -6.77 -16.90 2.14
CA ASP A 81 -8.17 -16.85 2.58
C ASP A 81 -8.38 -15.93 3.81
N ALA A 82 -7.29 -15.34 4.33
CA ALA A 82 -7.34 -14.47 5.50
C ALA A 82 -7.67 -13.02 5.12
N ALA A 83 -8.20 -12.27 6.09
CA ALA A 83 -8.46 -10.85 5.93
C ALA A 83 -8.01 -10.09 7.17
N LEU A 84 -7.35 -8.96 6.97
CA LEU A 84 -7.05 -7.99 8.02
C LEU A 84 -7.94 -6.76 7.81
N LEU A 85 -8.82 -6.49 8.77
CA LEU A 85 -9.79 -5.40 8.72
C LEU A 85 -9.43 -4.32 9.72
N ILE A 86 -9.28 -3.08 9.25
CA ILE A 86 -9.03 -1.90 10.09
C ILE A 86 -10.08 -0.86 9.72
N SER A 87 -10.96 -0.51 10.67
CA SER A 87 -11.97 0.51 10.43
C SER A 87 -12.30 1.31 11.68
N ASP A 88 -12.67 2.58 11.48
CA ASP A 88 -13.05 3.49 12.56
C ASP A 88 -14.54 3.41 12.99
N GLN A 89 -15.30 2.43 12.47
CA GLN A 89 -16.72 2.24 12.81
C GLN A 89 -16.98 2.09 14.31
N THR A 90 -16.01 1.58 15.08
CA THR A 90 -16.08 1.43 16.54
C THR A 90 -15.30 2.50 17.31
N GLY A 91 -14.74 3.48 16.60
CA GLY A 91 -13.88 4.54 17.13
C GLY A 91 -12.54 4.62 16.39
N PRO A 92 -11.77 5.71 16.58
CA PRO A 92 -10.47 5.90 15.93
C PRO A 92 -9.52 4.71 16.10
N VAL A 93 -8.84 4.32 15.04
CA VAL A 93 -7.88 3.20 15.05
C VAL A 93 -6.56 3.60 14.40
N ALA A 94 -5.49 3.44 15.17
CA ALA A 94 -4.12 3.50 14.67
C ALA A 94 -3.51 2.11 14.80
N ALA A 95 -3.36 1.43 13.66
CA ALA A 95 -2.82 0.09 13.57
C ALA A 95 -1.36 0.11 13.10
N SER A 96 -0.58 -0.89 13.51
CA SER A 96 0.78 -1.10 13.03
C SER A 96 1.04 -2.57 12.74
N LEU A 97 1.66 -2.85 11.59
CA LEU A 97 2.27 -4.15 11.30
C LEU A 97 3.79 -4.00 11.42
N PHE A 98 4.38 -4.81 12.26
CA PHE A 98 5.82 -4.79 12.52
C PHE A 98 6.42 -6.17 12.34
N ALA A 99 7.55 -6.27 11.63
CA ALA A 99 8.30 -7.51 11.50
C ALA A 99 9.79 -7.25 11.34
N ALA A 100 10.60 -8.25 11.67
CA ALA A 100 11.98 -8.31 11.22
C ALA A 100 12.08 -9.28 10.04
N GLY A 101 12.72 -8.87 8.95
CA GLY A 101 12.88 -9.70 7.75
C GLY A 101 11.74 -9.57 6.72
N GLY A 102 10.46 -9.75 7.09
CA GLY A 102 9.40 -9.59 6.09
C GLY A 102 7.95 -9.75 6.56
N ILE A 103 7.03 -9.12 5.84
CA ILE A 103 5.59 -9.36 5.94
C ILE A 103 5.10 -9.77 4.56
N LEU A 104 4.29 -10.82 4.46
CA LEU A 104 3.69 -11.24 3.20
C LEU A 104 2.16 -11.20 3.27
N ASN A 105 1.52 -10.33 2.50
CA ASN A 105 0.09 -10.35 2.28
C ASN A 105 -0.28 -11.19 1.05
N GLN A 106 -0.89 -12.36 1.25
CA GLN A 106 -1.52 -13.17 0.20
C GLN A 106 -3.05 -13.04 0.18
N GLY A 107 -3.65 -12.58 1.28
CA GLY A 107 -5.08 -12.44 1.44
C GLY A 107 -5.56 -11.01 1.17
N ARG A 108 -6.39 -10.49 2.07
CA ARG A 108 -6.95 -9.14 1.97
C ARG A 108 -6.55 -8.26 3.15
N ILE A 109 -6.21 -7.01 2.88
CA ILE A 109 -6.12 -5.94 3.89
C ILE A 109 -7.14 -4.88 3.50
N ASP A 110 -8.14 -4.62 4.35
CA ASP A 110 -9.11 -3.55 4.16
C ASP A 110 -8.91 -2.49 5.24
N LEU A 111 -8.80 -1.24 4.81
CA LEU A 111 -8.61 -0.07 5.66
C LEU A 111 -9.65 1.00 5.28
N ALA A 112 -10.55 1.35 6.20
CA ALA A 112 -11.66 2.25 5.90
C ALA A 112 -11.99 3.21 7.06
N GLY A 113 -12.19 4.49 6.72
CA GLY A 113 -12.66 5.53 7.64
C GLY A 113 -11.60 6.58 7.97
N ALA A 114 -12.04 7.83 8.12
CA ALA A 114 -11.17 9.00 8.22
C ALA A 114 -10.27 9.01 9.47
N ALA A 115 -10.66 8.26 10.50
CA ALA A 115 -9.88 8.07 11.72
C ALA A 115 -9.18 6.70 11.77
N ALA A 116 -9.09 5.99 10.65
CA ALA A 116 -8.38 4.72 10.51
C ALA A 116 -7.02 4.92 9.83
N SER A 117 -5.98 4.37 10.43
CA SER A 117 -4.62 4.38 9.86
C SER A 117 -3.91 3.05 10.06
N LEU A 118 -3.09 2.67 9.08
CA LEU A 118 -2.20 1.53 9.16
C LEU A 118 -0.77 1.96 8.84
N ARG A 119 0.16 1.63 9.72
CA ARG A 119 1.60 1.76 9.46
C ARG A 119 2.26 0.40 9.34
N ILE A 120 2.93 0.15 8.22
CA ILE A 120 3.70 -1.07 8.00
C ILE A 120 5.19 -0.74 8.09
N VAL A 121 5.91 -1.47 8.95
CA VAL A 121 7.35 -1.33 9.14
C VAL A 121 7.99 -2.73 9.18
N VAL A 122 8.89 -2.98 8.24
CA VAL A 122 9.77 -4.15 8.23
C VAL A 122 11.19 -3.64 8.41
N GLN A 123 11.86 -4.13 9.45
CA GLN A 123 13.26 -3.81 9.72
C GLN A 123 14.20 -4.89 9.17
N ASP A 124 15.46 -4.51 9.01
CA ASP A 124 16.55 -5.45 8.78
C ASP A 124 16.54 -6.55 9.84
N GLY A 125 16.49 -7.78 9.37
CA GLY A 125 16.46 -8.98 10.18
C GLY A 125 16.96 -10.16 9.36
N PRO A 126 17.26 -11.30 9.99
CA PRO A 126 17.69 -12.48 9.25
C PRO A 126 16.61 -12.86 8.22
N ALA A 127 17.02 -13.04 6.96
CA ALA A 127 16.14 -13.60 5.95
C ALA A 127 15.67 -14.99 6.44
N ILE A 128 14.37 -15.17 6.59
CA ILE A 128 13.83 -16.40 7.13
C ILE A 128 13.79 -17.44 6.03
N ALA A 129 14.59 -18.50 6.19
CA ALA A 129 14.56 -19.64 5.29
C ALA A 129 13.13 -20.24 5.26
N GLY A 130 12.54 -20.36 4.06
CA GLY A 130 11.18 -20.89 3.86
C GLY A 130 10.09 -19.84 3.59
N PHE A 131 10.39 -18.54 3.73
CA PHE A 131 9.52 -17.49 3.18
C PHE A 131 9.80 -17.35 1.68
N TYR A 132 8.99 -18.01 0.87
CA TYR A 132 9.11 -17.95 -0.58
C TYR A 132 8.50 -16.66 -1.12
N GLY A 133 9.26 -15.92 -1.95
CA GLY A 133 8.70 -14.92 -2.86
C GLY A 133 9.34 -13.53 -2.81
N PHE A 134 10.05 -13.13 -1.74
CA PHE A 134 10.52 -11.75 -1.58
C PHE A 134 11.87 -11.67 -0.84
N THR A 135 12.74 -10.74 -1.25
CA THR A 135 14.01 -10.46 -0.55
C THR A 135 13.77 -9.62 0.70
N ALA A 136 14.26 -10.07 1.85
CA ALA A 136 14.22 -9.31 3.10
C ALA A 136 15.20 -8.11 3.08
N PRO A 137 14.89 -6.98 3.75
CA PRO A 137 13.61 -6.63 4.36
C PRO A 137 12.58 -6.16 3.31
N SER A 138 11.38 -6.74 3.31
CA SER A 138 10.30 -6.24 2.44
C SER A 138 8.90 -6.54 2.96
N PHE A 139 7.96 -5.71 2.55
CA PHE A 139 6.54 -6.03 2.58
C PHE A 139 6.13 -6.54 1.20
N GLY A 140 5.83 -7.83 1.09
CA GLY A 140 5.31 -8.45 -0.12
C GLY A 140 3.78 -8.38 -0.16
N ASN A 141 3.22 -7.88 -1.25
CA ASN A 141 1.79 -7.95 -1.53
C ASN A 141 1.54 -8.80 -2.78
N SER A 142 0.90 -9.95 -2.62
CA SER A 142 0.41 -10.80 -3.71
C SER A 142 -1.11 -11.00 -3.68
N GLY A 143 -1.77 -10.51 -2.62
CA GLY A 143 -3.21 -10.45 -2.46
C GLY A 143 -3.82 -9.10 -2.86
N SER A 144 -4.72 -8.59 -2.03
CA SER A 144 -5.40 -7.30 -2.21
C SER A 144 -5.24 -6.38 -1.01
N ILE A 145 -5.09 -5.09 -1.27
CA ILE A 145 -5.14 -4.01 -0.27
C ILE A 145 -6.17 -3.00 -0.74
N THR A 146 -7.16 -2.68 0.09
CA THR A 146 -8.20 -1.70 -0.21
C THR A 146 -8.16 -0.60 0.84
N ILE A 147 -8.06 0.65 0.41
CA ILE A 147 -8.01 1.82 1.29
C ILE A 147 -9.12 2.78 0.86
N THR A 148 -10.06 3.07 1.76
CA THR A 148 -11.24 3.89 1.47
C THR A 148 -11.53 4.93 2.55
N ASP A 149 -12.45 5.84 2.22
CA ASP A 149 -13.13 6.72 3.18
C ASP A 149 -12.15 7.56 4.02
N HIS A 150 -11.14 8.15 3.39
CA HIS A 150 -10.10 8.99 3.98
C HIS A 150 -9.16 8.29 4.97
N ALA A 151 -9.10 6.96 4.94
CA ALA A 151 -8.12 6.23 5.73
C ALA A 151 -6.69 6.41 5.19
N ALA A 152 -5.70 6.13 6.02
CA ALA A 152 -4.29 6.36 5.69
C ALA A 152 -3.41 5.09 5.83
N LEU A 153 -2.77 4.67 4.75
CA LEU A 153 -1.73 3.62 4.77
C LEU A 153 -0.34 4.23 4.60
N THR A 154 0.57 3.93 5.51
CA THR A 154 1.99 4.24 5.34
C THR A 154 2.85 2.98 5.40
N ILE A 155 3.65 2.75 4.38
CA ILE A 155 4.74 1.77 4.37
C ILE A 155 6.03 2.55 4.63
N ALA A 156 6.65 2.38 5.80
CA ALA A 156 7.74 3.24 6.27
C ALA A 156 9.05 2.48 6.46
N GLY A 157 10.12 2.96 5.81
CA GLY A 157 11.48 2.39 5.87
C GLY A 157 11.57 1.00 5.26
N THR A 158 10.64 0.64 4.38
CA THR A 158 10.44 -0.73 3.89
C THR A 158 10.16 -0.73 2.40
N ALA A 159 10.86 -1.58 1.66
CA ALA A 159 10.53 -1.83 0.26
C ALA A 159 9.18 -2.56 0.14
N LEU A 160 8.31 -2.08 -0.76
CA LEU A 160 7.06 -2.75 -1.12
C LEU A 160 7.28 -3.57 -2.39
N GLN A 161 7.11 -4.89 -2.29
CA GLN A 161 7.09 -5.78 -3.45
C GLN A 161 5.63 -6.11 -3.81
N ASN A 162 5.05 -5.36 -4.74
CA ASN A 162 3.66 -5.50 -5.15
C ASN A 162 3.53 -6.32 -6.44
N THR A 163 2.88 -7.48 -6.33
CA THR A 163 2.47 -8.39 -7.42
C THR A 163 0.96 -8.69 -7.41
N GLY A 164 0.26 -8.14 -6.41
CA GLY A 164 -1.18 -8.21 -6.24
C GLY A 164 -1.86 -6.93 -6.71
N SER A 165 -2.93 -6.57 -5.99
CA SER A 165 -3.72 -5.36 -6.24
C SER A 165 -3.73 -4.43 -5.03
N ILE A 166 -3.72 -3.12 -5.31
CA ILE A 166 -3.91 -2.07 -4.32
C ILE A 166 -4.94 -1.09 -4.88
N ASN A 167 -5.99 -0.80 -4.11
CA ASN A 167 -7.01 0.18 -4.47
C ASN A 167 -7.03 1.32 -3.45
N ILE A 168 -6.98 2.56 -3.93
CA ILE A 168 -6.91 3.79 -3.13
C ILE A 168 -8.06 4.70 -3.57
N SER A 169 -9.16 4.68 -2.81
CA SER A 169 -10.39 5.42 -3.13
C SER A 169 -10.68 6.47 -2.08
N ALA A 170 -10.60 7.74 -2.44
CA ALA A 170 -10.80 8.86 -1.50
C ALA A 170 -9.94 8.72 -0.23
N ALA A 171 -8.73 8.17 -0.35
CA ALA A 171 -7.86 7.78 0.76
C ALA A 171 -6.39 8.03 0.43
N ASP A 172 -5.51 7.91 1.43
CA ASP A 172 -4.09 8.22 1.28
C ASP A 172 -3.21 6.99 1.45
N MET A 173 -2.27 6.81 0.53
CA MET A 173 -1.21 5.82 0.63
C MET A 173 0.16 6.46 0.41
N ALA A 174 1.11 6.16 1.30
CA ALA A 174 2.50 6.59 1.16
C ALA A 174 3.47 5.43 1.32
N VAL A 175 4.42 5.30 0.38
CA VAL A 175 5.60 4.44 0.52
C VAL A 175 6.80 5.35 0.77
N ILE A 176 7.26 5.36 2.01
CA ILE A 176 8.27 6.30 2.52
C ILE A 176 9.53 5.51 2.86
N GLY A 177 10.66 5.85 2.23
CA GLY A 177 11.97 5.28 2.56
C GLY A 177 12.21 3.85 2.07
N GLY A 178 11.54 3.43 1.01
CA GLY A 178 11.83 2.17 0.31
C GLY A 178 11.20 2.13 -1.08
N ALA A 179 11.85 1.39 -1.99
CA ALA A 179 11.39 1.22 -3.36
C ALA A 179 10.08 0.43 -3.46
N LEU A 180 9.29 0.73 -4.50
CA LEU A 180 8.12 -0.03 -4.94
C LEU A 180 8.49 -0.88 -6.16
N ALA A 181 8.47 -2.20 -6.03
CA ALA A 181 8.83 -3.12 -7.09
C ALA A 181 7.74 -4.14 -7.38
N GLY A 182 7.52 -4.43 -8.66
CA GLY A 182 6.83 -5.62 -9.13
C GLY A 182 7.83 -6.62 -9.70
N THR A 183 7.34 -7.79 -10.12
CA THR A 183 8.19 -8.78 -10.79
C THR A 183 8.02 -8.70 -12.29
N ALA A 184 9.07 -9.03 -13.05
CA ALA A 184 9.02 -9.00 -14.52
C ALA A 184 7.95 -9.92 -15.13
N SER A 185 7.58 -11.00 -14.43
CA SER A 185 6.53 -11.94 -14.85
C SER A 185 5.13 -11.60 -14.32
N ARG A 186 5.02 -10.72 -13.32
CA ARG A 186 3.75 -10.32 -12.71
C ARG A 186 3.88 -8.91 -12.15
N ALA A 187 3.48 -7.93 -12.97
CA ALA A 187 3.37 -6.54 -12.55
C ALA A 187 2.28 -6.41 -11.48
N GLY A 188 2.53 -5.58 -10.47
CA GLY A 188 1.52 -5.20 -9.50
C GLY A 188 0.54 -4.19 -10.09
N HIS A 189 -0.70 -4.18 -9.61
CA HIS A 189 -1.71 -3.20 -10.01
C HIS A 189 -2.00 -2.24 -8.85
N ILE A 190 -2.05 -0.94 -9.15
CA ILE A 190 -2.44 0.10 -8.22
C ILE A 190 -3.50 0.99 -8.88
N MET A 191 -4.66 1.12 -8.25
CA MET A 191 -5.73 2.02 -8.68
C MET A 191 -5.84 3.19 -7.71
N ILE A 192 -5.93 4.39 -8.25
CA ILE A 192 -6.12 5.66 -7.54
C ILE A 192 -7.41 6.29 -8.08
N ASP A 193 -8.43 6.44 -7.25
CA ASP A 193 -9.71 6.99 -7.67
C ASP A 193 -10.38 7.84 -6.58
N GLN A 194 -11.45 8.53 -6.95
CA GLN A 194 -12.30 9.31 -6.05
C GLN A 194 -11.52 10.33 -5.18
N GLY A 195 -10.47 10.92 -5.73
CA GLY A 195 -9.59 11.87 -5.04
C GLY A 195 -8.52 11.22 -4.16
N GLY A 196 -8.29 9.91 -4.29
CA GLY A 196 -7.23 9.22 -3.58
C GLY A 196 -5.83 9.73 -3.92
N THR A 197 -4.88 9.52 -3.01
CA THR A 197 -3.48 9.94 -3.17
C THR A 197 -2.51 8.77 -2.99
N LEU A 198 -1.52 8.69 -3.87
CA LEU A 198 -0.40 7.77 -3.78
C LEU A 198 0.91 8.56 -3.80
N SER A 199 1.68 8.50 -2.72
CA SER A 199 3.00 9.13 -2.64
C SER A 199 4.11 8.08 -2.62
N LEU A 200 5.04 8.19 -3.56
CA LEU A 200 6.18 7.28 -3.72
C LEU A 200 7.48 8.09 -3.60
N ALA A 201 8.22 7.83 -2.52
CA ALA A 201 9.41 8.59 -2.18
C ALA A 201 10.71 8.11 -2.86
N ASP A 202 10.69 6.93 -3.47
CA ASP A 202 11.87 6.19 -3.95
C ASP A 202 11.52 5.46 -5.27
N GLN A 203 12.43 4.62 -5.78
CA GLN A 203 12.33 3.92 -7.07
C GLN A 203 11.01 3.16 -7.24
N VAL A 204 10.48 3.18 -8.47
CA VAL A 204 9.25 2.47 -8.83
C VAL A 204 9.51 1.62 -10.08
N ALA A 205 9.21 0.33 -10.01
CA ALA A 205 9.39 -0.56 -11.16
C ALA A 205 8.32 -1.64 -11.25
N GLY A 206 7.95 -2.02 -12.48
CA GLY A 206 7.06 -3.15 -12.75
C GLY A 206 5.65 -3.00 -12.18
N GLN A 207 5.11 -1.77 -12.16
CA GLN A 207 3.75 -1.49 -11.70
C GLN A 207 2.86 -1.04 -12.85
N THR A 208 1.59 -1.41 -12.81
CA THR A 208 0.53 -0.73 -13.56
C THR A 208 -0.21 0.20 -12.60
N ILE A 209 -0.10 1.51 -12.83
CA ILE A 209 -0.81 2.53 -12.07
C ILE A 209 -2.01 3.00 -12.91
N SER A 210 -3.20 2.92 -12.35
CA SER A 210 -4.45 3.29 -13.01
C SER A 210 -5.15 4.41 -12.26
N PHE A 211 -5.59 5.42 -12.99
CA PHE A 211 -6.49 6.44 -12.46
C PHE A 211 -7.93 6.04 -12.78
N GLY A 212 -8.79 6.09 -11.76
CA GLY A 212 -10.21 5.77 -11.87
C GLY A 212 -11.09 7.04 -11.88
N PRO A 213 -12.42 6.87 -11.79
CA PRO A 213 -13.34 8.01 -11.76
C PRO A 213 -13.13 8.90 -10.53
N GLY A 214 -13.43 10.19 -10.67
CA GLY A 214 -13.34 11.16 -9.56
C GLY A 214 -11.95 11.75 -9.33
N GLY A 215 -10.97 11.41 -10.17
CA GLY A 215 -9.61 11.93 -10.10
C GLY A 215 -8.73 11.19 -9.08
N GLY A 216 -7.44 11.38 -9.18
CA GLY A 216 -6.44 10.89 -8.23
C GLY A 216 -5.15 11.68 -8.31
N THR A 217 -4.33 11.59 -7.25
CA THR A 217 -3.00 12.21 -7.23
C THR A 217 -1.91 11.16 -7.07
N LEU A 218 -0.96 11.13 -8.01
CA LEU A 218 0.28 10.38 -7.91
C LEU A 218 1.43 11.35 -7.65
N THR A 219 2.11 11.23 -6.51
CA THR A 219 3.32 12.00 -6.18
C THR A 219 4.54 11.12 -6.32
N LEU A 220 5.53 11.59 -7.08
CA LEU A 220 6.81 10.93 -7.32
C LEU A 220 7.94 11.86 -6.90
N ALA A 221 8.76 11.44 -5.92
CA ALA A 221 9.93 12.20 -5.47
C ALA A 221 11.22 11.83 -6.21
N ASP A 222 11.36 10.57 -6.65
CA ASP A 222 12.52 10.09 -7.40
C ASP A 222 12.12 9.72 -8.84
N LEU A 223 12.16 10.71 -9.75
CA LEU A 223 11.75 10.52 -11.15
C LEU A 223 12.71 9.67 -12.00
N PRO A 224 14.05 9.80 -11.88
CA PRO A 224 14.98 9.02 -12.70
C PRO A 224 14.76 7.51 -12.59
N ASP A 225 14.24 7.08 -11.44
CA ASP A 225 14.00 5.68 -11.11
C ASP A 225 12.53 5.27 -11.24
N PHE A 226 11.67 6.13 -11.79
CA PHE A 226 10.39 5.70 -12.33
C PHE A 226 10.65 4.96 -13.65
N ALA A 227 10.85 3.65 -13.54
CA ALA A 227 11.28 2.82 -14.66
C ALA A 227 10.27 2.83 -15.81
N ALA A 228 10.78 2.77 -17.05
CA ALA A 228 9.97 2.59 -18.26
C ALA A 228 9.11 1.31 -18.27
N THR A 229 9.36 0.40 -17.32
CA THR A 229 8.58 -0.82 -17.09
C THR A 229 7.25 -0.55 -16.38
N ASN A 230 7.04 0.65 -15.83
CA ASN A 230 5.76 1.04 -15.28
C ASN A 230 4.80 1.46 -16.38
N ILE A 231 3.52 1.08 -16.24
CA ILE A 231 2.45 1.44 -17.16
C ILE A 231 1.46 2.36 -16.44
N VAL A 232 1.16 3.52 -17.02
CA VAL A 232 0.11 4.43 -16.53
C VAL A 232 -1.13 4.28 -17.39
N THR A 233 -2.31 4.19 -16.77
CA THR A 233 -3.59 4.03 -17.48
C THR A 233 -4.67 4.90 -16.86
N GLY A 234 -5.72 5.19 -17.62
CA GLY A 234 -6.90 5.88 -17.11
C GLY A 234 -6.73 7.36 -16.77
N LEU A 235 -5.54 7.94 -17.02
CA LEU A 235 -5.29 9.35 -16.76
C LEU A 235 -6.28 10.24 -17.54
N GLY A 236 -7.08 11.01 -16.81
CA GLY A 236 -8.04 11.99 -17.28
C GLY A 236 -7.71 13.40 -16.80
N SER A 237 -8.64 14.34 -17.00
CA SER A 237 -8.44 15.77 -16.73
C SER A 237 -8.51 16.16 -15.25
N GLN A 238 -9.00 15.27 -14.39
CA GLN A 238 -9.07 15.47 -12.93
C GLN A 238 -7.85 14.89 -12.21
N ASP A 239 -7.01 14.14 -12.92
CA ASP A 239 -5.87 13.46 -12.35
C ASP A 239 -4.62 14.34 -12.35
N VAL A 240 -3.79 14.13 -11.34
CA VAL A 240 -2.57 14.89 -11.12
C VAL A 240 -1.41 13.93 -10.94
N ILE A 241 -0.34 14.15 -11.68
CA ILE A 241 0.97 13.57 -11.38
C ILE A 241 1.87 14.70 -10.88
N LEU A 242 2.19 14.70 -9.58
CA LEU A 242 3.12 15.63 -8.96
C LEU A 242 4.54 15.05 -9.02
N LEU A 243 5.43 15.80 -9.64
CA LEU A 243 6.84 15.49 -9.80
C LEU A 243 7.61 16.36 -8.78
N GLU A 244 7.84 15.82 -7.58
CA GLU A 244 8.40 16.58 -6.47
C GLU A 244 9.87 16.93 -6.71
N GLY A 245 10.30 18.13 -6.30
CA GLY A 245 11.68 18.59 -6.42
C GLY A 245 12.15 18.96 -7.83
N GLU A 246 11.39 18.60 -8.87
CA GLU A 246 11.77 18.81 -10.26
C GLU A 246 11.12 20.07 -10.85
N GLN A 247 11.93 20.92 -11.48
CA GLN A 247 11.56 22.24 -11.97
C GLN A 247 12.05 22.44 -13.40
N ASN A 248 11.40 23.33 -14.13
CA ASN A 248 11.75 23.68 -15.52
C ASN A 248 11.81 22.46 -16.44
N LEU A 249 10.86 21.55 -16.28
CA LEU A 249 10.74 20.36 -17.10
C LEU A 249 10.20 20.69 -18.48
N SER A 250 10.69 19.98 -19.47
CA SER A 250 10.11 19.90 -20.81
C SER A 250 9.64 18.48 -21.09
N LEU A 251 8.58 18.35 -21.87
CA LEU A 251 7.99 17.06 -22.24
C LEU A 251 8.16 16.81 -23.73
N THR A 252 8.38 15.54 -24.08
CA THR A 252 8.34 15.06 -25.46
C THR A 252 7.48 13.80 -25.51
N THR A 253 6.60 13.69 -26.50
CA THR A 253 5.70 12.55 -26.68
C THR A 253 6.12 11.72 -27.89
N ASN A 254 6.24 10.40 -27.72
CA ASN A 254 6.45 9.45 -28.81
C ASN A 254 5.46 8.29 -28.65
N GLY A 255 4.31 8.39 -29.34
CA GLY A 255 3.20 7.45 -29.19
C GLY A 255 2.71 7.42 -27.73
N PRO A 256 2.66 6.24 -27.07
CA PRO A 256 2.22 6.12 -25.68
C PRO A 256 3.26 6.61 -24.65
N VAL A 257 4.46 7.00 -25.08
CA VAL A 257 5.56 7.29 -24.17
C VAL A 257 5.76 8.80 -24.03
N ILE A 258 5.72 9.31 -22.81
CA ILE A 258 6.22 10.66 -22.47
C ILE A 258 7.63 10.54 -21.94
N THR A 259 8.53 11.37 -22.44
CA THR A 259 9.86 11.57 -21.86
C THR A 259 9.95 12.98 -21.30
N LEU A 260 10.30 13.08 -20.02
CA LEU A 260 10.57 14.33 -19.32
C LEU A 260 12.06 14.64 -19.35
N ARG A 261 12.38 15.91 -19.64
CA ARG A 261 13.76 16.41 -19.65
C ARG A 261 13.88 17.66 -18.81
N ASN A 262 14.98 17.75 -18.06
CA ASN A 262 15.31 18.98 -17.32
C ASN A 262 15.89 20.07 -18.24
N ALA A 263 16.21 21.22 -17.67
CA ALA A 263 16.79 22.37 -18.39
C ALA A 263 18.11 22.05 -19.12
N SER A 264 18.86 21.03 -18.69
CA SER A 264 20.09 20.56 -19.36
C SER A 264 19.81 19.51 -20.45
N SER A 265 18.54 19.30 -20.82
CA SER A 265 18.09 18.27 -21.78
C SER A 265 18.35 16.82 -21.36
N ARG A 266 18.71 16.56 -20.10
CA ARG A 266 18.84 15.21 -19.55
C ARG A 266 17.45 14.62 -19.32
N ILE A 267 17.27 13.35 -19.67
CA ILE A 267 16.04 12.60 -19.33
C ILE A 267 16.01 12.42 -17.81
N VAL A 268 14.94 12.90 -17.19
CA VAL A 268 14.71 12.79 -15.74
C VAL A 268 13.54 11.89 -15.40
N GLY A 269 12.72 11.49 -16.36
CA GLY A 269 11.63 10.55 -16.14
C GLY A 269 10.99 10.11 -17.45
N GLN A 270 10.35 8.95 -17.42
CA GLN A 270 9.64 8.40 -18.57
C GLN A 270 8.34 7.75 -18.11
N PHE A 271 7.23 8.13 -18.73
CA PHE A 271 5.92 7.52 -18.50
C PHE A 271 5.52 6.73 -19.72
N ASN A 272 5.16 5.46 -19.54
CA ASN A 272 4.59 4.64 -20.59
C ASN A 272 3.09 4.50 -20.35
N PHE A 273 2.26 5.01 -21.24
CA PHE A 273 0.81 4.91 -21.13
C PHE A 273 0.29 3.69 -21.87
N ALA A 274 -0.74 3.00 -21.37
CA ALA A 274 -1.28 1.83 -22.10
C ALA A 274 -1.86 2.21 -23.46
N THR A 275 -2.40 3.42 -23.58
CA THR A 275 -2.87 4.01 -24.85
C THR A 275 -2.35 5.44 -24.97
N PRO A 276 -2.10 5.93 -26.20
CA PRO A 276 -1.87 7.35 -26.42
C PRO A 276 -3.02 8.18 -25.83
N PRO A 277 -2.75 9.41 -25.36
CA PRO A 277 -3.80 10.33 -24.90
C PRO A 277 -4.84 10.57 -26.00
N ASP A 278 -6.07 10.89 -25.59
CA ASP A 278 -7.12 11.32 -26.51
C ASP A 278 -6.58 12.48 -27.39
N PRO A 279 -6.70 12.41 -28.73
CA PRO A 279 -6.32 13.49 -29.63
C PRO A 279 -6.92 14.86 -29.30
N ALA A 280 -8.03 14.91 -28.56
CA ALA A 280 -8.65 16.14 -28.07
C ALA A 280 -7.94 16.76 -26.85
N THR A 281 -6.92 16.09 -26.31
CA THR A 281 -6.18 16.51 -25.12
C THR A 281 -4.67 16.60 -25.36
N HIS A 282 -3.99 17.36 -24.51
CA HIS A 282 -2.54 17.44 -24.47
C HIS A 282 -2.03 17.46 -23.02
N PHE A 283 -0.77 17.05 -22.84
CA PHE A 283 -0.09 17.13 -21.56
C PHE A 283 0.32 18.57 -21.25
N VAL A 284 0.07 18.99 -20.01
CA VAL A 284 0.45 20.30 -19.48
C VAL A 284 1.37 20.10 -18.28
N LEU A 285 2.50 20.80 -18.31
CA LEU A 285 3.40 20.94 -17.16
C LEU A 285 3.16 22.30 -16.50
N THR A 286 2.76 22.29 -15.23
CA THR A 286 2.57 23.50 -14.42
C THR A 286 3.60 23.54 -13.30
N GLN A 287 4.39 24.60 -13.24
CA GLN A 287 5.37 24.78 -12.16
C GLN A 287 4.65 25.12 -10.85
N GLN A 288 5.09 24.49 -9.77
CA GLN A 288 4.61 24.69 -8.40
C GLN A 288 5.81 24.96 -7.49
N GLN A 289 5.55 25.47 -6.28
CA GLN A 289 6.61 25.76 -5.32
C GLN A 289 7.47 24.52 -4.98
N ASN A 290 6.85 23.34 -4.94
CA ASN A 290 7.49 22.09 -4.48
C ASN A 290 7.78 21.09 -5.61
N GLY A 291 7.57 21.46 -6.88
CA GLY A 291 7.78 20.56 -8.01
C GLY A 291 7.06 20.99 -9.27
N THR A 292 6.84 20.04 -10.17
CA THR A 292 6.08 20.25 -11.40
C THR A 292 4.86 19.33 -11.42
N ILE A 293 3.69 19.87 -11.76
CA ILE A 293 2.47 19.08 -12.00
C ILE A 293 2.38 18.72 -13.47
N LEU A 294 2.17 17.44 -13.76
CA LEU A 294 1.77 16.91 -15.06
C LEU A 294 0.26 16.57 -15.02
N THR A 295 -0.50 17.15 -15.94
CA THR A 295 -1.96 16.95 -16.09
C THR A 295 -2.33 16.79 -17.58
N LEU A 296 -3.55 16.34 -17.86
CA LEU A 296 -4.16 16.39 -19.19
C LEU A 296 -5.13 17.56 -19.28
N ALA A 297 -4.98 18.39 -20.32
CA ALA A 297 -5.88 19.49 -20.61
C ALA A 297 -6.52 19.36 -22.00
N PRO A 298 -7.73 19.88 -22.22
CA PRO A 298 -8.32 19.99 -23.56
C PRO A 298 -7.45 20.85 -24.47
N ASN A 299 -7.39 20.51 -25.75
CA ASN A 299 -6.73 21.37 -26.73
C ASN A 299 -7.38 22.77 -26.76
N PRO A 300 -6.57 23.85 -26.87
CA PRO A 300 -7.11 25.19 -27.00
C PRO A 300 -8.01 25.27 -28.26
N PRO A 301 -9.12 26.04 -28.21
CA PRO A 301 -9.97 26.23 -29.38
C PRO A 301 -9.15 26.85 -30.51
N CYS A 302 -9.30 26.28 -31.72
CA CYS A 302 -8.63 26.74 -32.93
C CYS A 302 -9.07 28.15 -33.36
#